data_AF-A0A7S1ZW44-F1
#
_entry.id   AF-A0A7S1ZW44-F1
#
_cell.length_a   1.000
_cell.length_b   1.000
_cell.length_c   1.000
_cell.angle_alpha   90.00
_cell.angle_beta   90.00
_cell.angle_gamma   90.00
#
_symmetry.space_group_name_H-M   'P 1'
#
loop_
_entity.id
_entity.type
_entity.pdbx_description
1 polymer ?
#
loop_
_entity_poly.entity_id
_entity_poly.type
_entity_poly.pdbx_seq_one_letter_code
_entity_poly.pdbx_strand_id
1 'polypeptide(L)'
;TTEVIVGVTHKKLSNRQGVEKRWKRDALRRYSAHHENQYVSSFVAYEPTPPFRVVARSGYFCLGFAEVGEGDVEGGNSLAGGKNENCEYCRLVLFDRTYDCPAIHFVMGLTQAADDPDRAVISYGVNDCYPRMMMIEKREIAEMLEGNGERFSFAG
;
A
#
# COMPACT_ATOMS: atom_id res chain seq x y z
N THR A 1 9.43 -8.72 -22.51
CA THR A 1 9.26 -8.20 -21.14
C THR A 1 9.99 -6.89 -21.10
N THR A 2 9.35 -5.83 -20.62
CA THR A 2 9.96 -4.50 -20.55
C THR A 2 10.56 -4.30 -19.16
N GLU A 3 11.85 -3.98 -19.12
CA GLU A 3 12.56 -3.66 -17.87
C GLU A 3 12.16 -2.27 -17.37
N VAL A 4 11.81 -2.16 -16.09
CA VAL A 4 11.32 -0.92 -15.47
C VAL A 4 11.87 -0.72 -14.06
N ILE A 5 12.08 0.54 -13.69
CA ILE A 5 12.25 0.91 -12.27
C ILE A 5 10.85 1.00 -11.65
N VAL A 6 10.66 0.42 -10.47
CA VAL A 6 9.39 0.48 -9.75
C VAL A 6 9.52 1.37 -8.53
N GLY A 7 8.63 2.35 -8.43
CA GLY A 7 8.45 3.19 -7.25
C GLY A 7 7.07 3.01 -6.63
N VAL A 8 6.88 3.58 -5.45
CA VAL A 8 5.58 3.63 -4.77
C VAL A 8 5.15 5.07 -4.58
N THR A 9 3.87 5.34 -4.84
CA THR A 9 3.26 6.65 -4.61
C THR A 9 2.11 6.53 -3.61
N HIS A 10 1.82 7.62 -2.90
CA HIS A 10 0.82 7.67 -1.84
C HIS A 10 -0.25 8.71 -2.15
N LYS A 11 -1.50 8.42 -1.80
CA LYS A 11 -2.62 9.35 -1.95
C LYS A 11 -3.50 9.35 -0.70
N LYS A 12 -3.71 10.54 -0.14
CA LYS A 12 -4.74 10.77 0.87
C LYS A 12 -6.13 10.68 0.22
N LEU A 13 -7.02 9.86 0.77
CA LEU A 13 -8.40 9.73 0.29
C LEU A 13 -9.30 10.88 0.75
N SER A 14 -8.96 11.52 1.87
CA SER A 14 -9.69 12.68 2.38
C SER A 14 -9.33 13.96 1.60
N ASN A 15 -10.32 14.84 1.42
CA ASN A 15 -10.07 16.16 0.85
C ASN A 15 -9.68 17.13 1.97
N ARG A 16 -8.71 18.01 1.71
CA ARG A 16 -8.18 19.01 2.67
C ARG A 16 -9.16 20.12 3.06
N GLN A 17 -10.45 19.96 2.85
CA GLN A 17 -11.47 20.97 3.18
C GLN A 17 -12.73 20.21 3.55
N GLY A 18 -13.24 20.42 4.77
CA GLY A 18 -14.42 19.80 5.38
C GLY A 18 -15.75 20.07 4.66
N VAL A 19 -15.75 20.00 3.34
CA VAL A 19 -16.92 19.93 2.50
C VAL A 19 -17.06 18.48 2.11
N GLU A 20 -17.88 17.73 2.86
CA GLU A 20 -18.54 16.54 2.32
C GLU A 20 -19.25 16.97 1.04
N LYS A 21 -18.59 16.83 -0.11
CA LYS A 21 -19.25 17.13 -1.37
C LYS A 21 -20.39 16.13 -1.49
N ARG A 22 -21.62 16.62 -1.68
CA ARG A 22 -22.87 15.83 -1.74
C ARG A 22 -22.80 14.61 -2.67
N TRP A 23 -21.93 14.63 -3.69
CA TRP A 23 -21.68 13.51 -4.60
C TRP A 23 -20.83 12.37 -4.02
N LYS A 24 -20.12 12.57 -2.89
CA LYS A 24 -19.45 11.50 -2.14
C LYS A 24 -20.44 10.66 -1.31
N ARG A 25 -21.62 11.20 -0.97
CA ARG A 25 -22.80 10.40 -0.56
C ARG A 25 -23.44 9.84 -1.82
N ASP A 26 -22.69 9.01 -2.52
CA ASP A 26 -23.26 8.34 -3.66
C ASP A 26 -24.14 7.18 -3.19
N ALA A 27 -25.18 6.85 -3.97
CA ALA A 27 -26.11 5.78 -3.62
C ALA A 27 -25.44 4.40 -3.50
N LEU A 28 -24.19 4.26 -3.98
CA LEU A 28 -23.40 3.03 -3.93
C LEU A 28 -22.49 2.94 -2.69
N ARG A 29 -22.52 3.93 -1.79
CA ARG A 29 -21.71 3.96 -0.56
C ARG A 29 -20.21 3.74 -0.85
N ARG A 30 -19.72 4.31 -1.95
CA ARG A 30 -18.32 4.17 -2.41
C ARG A 30 -17.29 4.57 -1.36
N TYR A 31 -17.65 5.46 -0.45
CA TYR A 31 -16.82 5.93 0.66
C TYR A 31 -17.64 5.98 1.96
N SER A 32 -18.27 4.86 2.33
CA SER A 32 -19.18 4.76 3.48
C SER A 32 -18.55 5.20 4.81
N ALA A 33 -17.27 4.88 5.03
CA ALA A 33 -16.48 5.39 6.15
C ALA A 33 -14.98 5.27 5.83
N HIS A 34 -14.26 6.38 5.95
CA HIS A 34 -12.80 6.39 5.88
C HIS A 34 -12.28 7.40 6.90
N HIS A 35 -11.13 7.11 7.49
CA HIS A 35 -10.50 8.05 8.41
C HIS A 35 -10.14 9.36 7.68
N GLU A 36 -10.17 10.49 8.39
CA GLU A 36 -9.77 11.79 7.84
C GLU A 36 -8.32 11.83 7.35
N ASN A 37 -7.51 10.88 7.81
CA ASN A 37 -6.13 10.68 7.39
C ASN A 37 -5.96 9.35 6.66
N GLN A 38 -6.97 8.88 5.94
CA GLN A 38 -6.87 7.65 5.16
C GLN A 38 -5.91 7.80 3.98
N TYR A 39 -4.87 6.97 3.90
CA TYR A 39 -3.93 6.89 2.77
C TYR A 39 -4.06 5.54 2.05
N VAL A 40 -3.77 5.57 0.75
CA VAL A 40 -3.59 4.39 -0.11
C VAL A 40 -2.33 4.58 -0.95
N SER A 41 -1.77 3.48 -1.44
CA SER A 41 -0.57 3.48 -2.28
C SER A 41 -0.85 2.90 -3.66
N SER A 42 0.04 3.20 -4.61
CA SER A 42 0.09 2.56 -5.92
C SER A 42 1.54 2.37 -6.34
N PHE A 43 1.81 1.26 -7.02
CA PHE A 43 3.06 1.05 -7.74
C PHE A 43 3.07 1.90 -9.00
N VAL A 44 4.24 2.42 -9.34
CA VAL A 44 4.48 3.20 -10.54
C VAL A 44 5.72 2.64 -11.22
N ALA A 45 5.59 2.30 -12.49
CA ALA A 45 6.70 1.84 -13.31
C ALA A 45 7.27 3.02 -14.12
N TYR A 46 8.58 3.11 -14.16
CA TYR A 46 9.35 4.12 -14.87
C TYR A 46 10.29 3.46 -15.88
N GLU A 47 10.56 4.13 -17.00
CA GLU A 47 11.70 3.78 -17.86
C GLU A 47 12.99 3.75 -17.03
N PRO A 48 13.90 2.78 -17.26
CA PRO A 48 15.10 2.63 -16.43
C PRO A 48 16.16 3.71 -16.68
N THR A 49 16.04 4.44 -17.79
CA THR A 49 16.95 5.52 -18.17
C THR A 49 16.25 6.87 -18.11
N PRO A 50 17.00 7.96 -17.85
CA PRO A 50 16.47 9.32 -17.95
C PRO A 50 15.74 9.54 -19.28
N PRO A 51 14.55 10.18 -19.28
CA PRO A 51 14.01 11.01 -18.21
C PRO A 51 13.09 10.27 -17.22
N PHE A 52 13.16 8.94 -17.13
CA PHE A 52 12.35 8.11 -16.23
C PHE A 52 10.84 8.34 -16.44
N ARG A 53 10.37 8.19 -17.69
CA ARG A 53 8.94 8.39 -17.97
C ARG A 53 8.12 7.32 -17.28
N VAL A 54 6.96 7.71 -16.77
CA VAL A 54 6.01 6.74 -16.21
C VAL A 54 5.38 5.95 -17.34
N VAL A 55 5.53 4.63 -17.30
CA VAL A 55 4.98 3.70 -18.30
C VAL A 55 3.75 2.96 -17.80
N ALA A 56 3.63 2.75 -16.48
CA ALA A 56 2.45 2.12 -15.89
C ALA A 56 2.19 2.60 -14.45
N ARG A 57 0.94 2.45 -14.01
CA ARG A 57 0.51 2.65 -12.62
C ARG A 57 -0.47 1.56 -12.23
N SER A 58 -0.29 0.99 -11.05
CA SER A 58 -1.24 0.02 -10.52
C SER A 58 -2.53 0.70 -10.05
N GLY A 59 -3.52 -0.13 -9.71
CA GLY A 59 -4.62 0.29 -8.83
C GLY A 59 -4.12 0.70 -7.44
N TYR A 60 -5.06 1.11 -6.58
CA TYR A 60 -4.76 1.42 -5.18
C TYR A 60 -4.65 0.14 -4.35
N PHE A 61 -3.68 0.13 -3.44
CA PHE A 61 -3.52 -0.89 -2.41
C PHE A 61 -3.22 -0.25 -1.06
N CYS A 62 -3.30 -1.07 -0.03
CA CYS A 62 -2.75 -0.79 1.28
C CYS A 62 -2.17 -2.04 1.89
N LEU A 63 -1.26 -1.83 2.83
CA LEU A 63 -0.59 -2.90 3.54
C LEU A 63 -1.24 -3.04 4.91
N GLY A 64 -1.53 -4.28 5.29
CA GLY A 64 -2.33 -4.59 6.47
C GLY A 64 -1.65 -4.28 7.80
N PHE A 65 -2.41 -4.56 8.84
CA PHE A 65 -1.94 -4.47 10.22
C PHE A 65 -1.01 -5.64 10.55
N ALA A 66 -0.33 -5.51 11.68
CA ALA A 66 0.48 -6.60 12.21
C ALA A 66 -0.39 -7.79 12.62
N GLU A 67 0.13 -9.00 12.38
CA GLU A 67 -0.56 -10.22 12.78
C GLU A 67 -0.50 -10.39 14.31
N VAL A 68 -1.49 -11.08 14.86
CA VAL A 68 -1.52 -11.38 16.30
C VAL A 68 -0.28 -12.22 16.66
N GLY A 69 0.47 -11.78 17.67
CA GLY A 69 1.69 -12.45 18.11
C GLY A 69 2.96 -12.07 17.35
N GLU A 70 2.88 -11.22 16.32
CA GLU A 70 4.07 -10.73 15.60
C GLU A 70 5.01 -9.92 16.51
N GLY A 71 4.46 -9.25 17.53
CA GLY A 71 5.27 -8.55 18.54
C GLY A 71 5.90 -9.48 19.58
N ASP A 72 5.45 -10.73 19.67
CA ASP A 72 5.84 -11.69 20.71
C ASP A 72 6.92 -12.67 20.25
N VAL A 73 7.27 -12.66 18.96
CA VAL A 73 8.38 -13.48 18.41
C VAL A 73 9.73 -12.80 18.62
N GLU A 74 10.79 -13.59 18.73
CA GLU A 74 12.16 -13.08 18.83
C GLU A 74 12.53 -12.27 17.58
N GLY A 75 12.91 -11.01 17.75
CA GLY A 75 13.14 -10.06 16.64
C GLY A 75 11.87 -9.45 16.05
N GLY A 76 10.70 -9.79 16.59
CA GLY A 76 9.42 -9.16 16.28
C GLY A 76 9.37 -7.70 16.72
N ASN A 77 8.49 -6.92 16.09
CA ASN A 77 8.28 -5.54 16.50
C ASN A 77 7.30 -5.50 17.68
N SER A 78 7.78 -5.19 18.88
CA SER A 78 6.95 -5.11 20.10
C SER A 78 5.82 -4.06 20.04
N LEU A 79 5.85 -3.15 19.07
CA LEU A 79 4.76 -2.21 18.78
C LEU A 79 3.71 -2.80 17.81
N ALA A 80 4.05 -3.86 17.09
CA ALA A 80 3.27 -4.51 16.05
C ALA A 80 2.30 -5.57 16.60
N GLY A 81 1.58 -5.30 17.68
CA GLY A 81 0.62 -6.28 18.23
C GLY A 81 -0.38 -5.70 19.21
N GLY A 82 0.01 -4.69 19.99
CA GLY A 82 -0.83 -4.20 21.08
C GLY A 82 -2.01 -3.29 20.69
N LYS A 83 -2.20 -2.92 19.41
CA LYS A 83 -3.14 -1.82 19.03
C LYS A 83 -4.10 -2.10 17.88
N ASN A 84 -4.07 -3.29 17.26
CA ASN A 84 -4.79 -3.53 15.99
C ASN A 84 -6.18 -4.15 16.16
N GLU A 85 -6.40 -4.85 17.27
CA GLU A 85 -7.65 -5.57 17.54
C GLU A 85 -8.84 -4.62 17.77
N ASN A 86 -8.59 -3.42 18.31
CA ASN A 86 -9.64 -2.50 18.73
C ASN A 86 -9.80 -1.24 17.86
N CYS A 87 -9.07 -1.10 16.75
CA CYS A 87 -9.26 0.07 15.88
C CYS A 87 -10.20 -0.19 14.71
N GLU A 88 -11.50 -0.27 14.99
CA GLU A 88 -12.55 -0.34 13.97
C GLU A 88 -12.56 0.92 13.08
N TYR A 89 -12.31 2.10 13.67
CA TYR A 89 -12.25 3.38 12.94
C TYR A 89 -10.94 3.63 12.17
N CYS A 90 -9.95 2.75 12.32
CA CYS A 90 -8.70 2.83 11.55
C CYS A 90 -8.76 2.01 10.26
N ARG A 91 -9.84 1.27 9.99
CA ARG A 91 -9.95 0.44 8.79
C ARG A 91 -10.66 1.18 7.67
N LEU A 92 -10.21 0.94 6.45
CA LEU A 92 -10.86 1.45 5.24
C LEU A 92 -12.17 0.71 5.00
N VAL A 93 -13.29 1.44 4.90
CA VAL A 93 -14.58 0.89 4.47
C VAL A 93 -14.96 1.46 3.09
N LEU A 94 -15.06 0.58 2.10
CA LEU A 94 -15.52 0.91 0.75
C LEU A 94 -16.61 -0.09 0.34
N PHE A 95 -17.70 0.39 -0.27
CA PHE A 95 -18.77 -0.49 -0.80
C PHE A 95 -19.32 -1.47 0.24
N ASP A 96 -19.52 -1.01 1.49
CA ASP A 96 -19.95 -1.85 2.62
C ASP A 96 -19.03 -3.04 2.93
N ARG A 97 -17.76 -2.96 2.51
CA ARG A 97 -16.70 -3.90 2.87
C ARG A 97 -15.64 -3.21 3.68
N THR A 98 -15.23 -3.84 4.77
CA THR A 98 -14.10 -3.42 5.60
C THR A 98 -12.85 -4.12 5.09
N TYR A 99 -11.82 -3.35 4.78
CA TYR A 99 -10.52 -3.84 4.32
C TYR A 99 -9.52 -3.80 5.46
N ASP A 100 -8.58 -4.75 5.48
CA ASP A 100 -7.44 -4.72 6.40
C ASP A 100 -6.43 -3.66 5.94
N CYS A 101 -6.77 -2.41 6.20
CA CYS A 101 -6.17 -1.25 5.59
C CYS A 101 -6.09 -0.14 6.63
N PRO A 102 -4.91 0.09 7.22
CA PRO A 102 -4.72 1.12 8.23
C PRO A 102 -5.09 2.50 7.70
N ALA A 103 -5.52 3.38 8.61
CA ALA A 103 -5.84 4.76 8.28
C ALA A 103 -4.62 5.42 7.63
N ILE A 104 -3.49 5.36 8.30
CA ILE A 104 -2.23 5.80 7.69
C ILE A 104 -1.41 4.55 7.43
N HIS A 105 -1.13 4.29 6.16
CA HIS A 105 -0.05 3.39 5.79
C HIS A 105 0.88 4.15 4.84
N PHE A 106 2.17 4.02 5.05
CA PHE A 106 3.16 4.77 4.27
C PHE A 106 4.36 3.89 3.96
N VAL A 107 4.45 3.42 2.72
CA VAL A 107 5.64 2.72 2.20
C VAL A 107 6.83 3.68 2.24
N MET A 108 7.84 3.26 3.00
CA MET A 108 9.10 3.97 3.21
C MET A 108 10.19 3.43 2.28
N GLY A 109 10.16 2.15 1.94
CA GLY A 109 11.16 1.52 1.11
C GLY A 109 10.62 0.30 0.36
N LEU A 110 11.20 0.07 -0.81
CA LEU A 110 11.05 -1.14 -1.62
C LEU A 110 12.48 -1.53 -2.03
N THR A 111 12.95 -2.68 -1.56
CA THR A 111 14.28 -3.18 -1.88
C THR A 111 14.20 -4.63 -2.34
N GLN A 112 15.09 -5.06 -3.23
CA GLN A 112 15.26 -6.47 -3.51
C GLN A 112 15.71 -7.22 -2.25
N ALA A 113 15.22 -8.45 -2.06
CA ALA A 113 15.68 -9.33 -1.00
C ALA A 113 17.11 -9.81 -1.28
N ALA A 114 17.91 -9.96 -0.23
CA ALA A 114 19.33 -10.30 -0.37
C ALA A 114 19.56 -11.77 -0.78
N ASP A 115 18.66 -12.64 -0.34
CA ASP A 115 18.68 -14.09 -0.54
C ASP A 115 17.87 -14.53 -1.76
N ASP A 116 16.97 -13.69 -2.28
CA ASP A 116 16.10 -14.02 -3.40
C ASP A 116 15.90 -12.83 -4.36
N PRO A 117 16.46 -12.88 -5.59
CA PRO A 117 16.34 -11.80 -6.56
C PRO A 117 14.92 -11.64 -7.13
N ASP A 118 14.04 -12.64 -6.98
CA ASP A 118 12.64 -12.57 -7.44
C ASP A 118 11.71 -11.96 -6.39
N ARG A 119 12.24 -11.65 -5.21
CA ARG A 119 11.49 -11.07 -4.09
C ARG A 119 11.95 -9.67 -3.75
N ALA A 120 11.04 -8.93 -3.15
CA ALA A 120 11.31 -7.60 -2.61
C ALA A 120 10.79 -7.50 -1.17
N VAL A 121 11.47 -6.70 -0.37
CA VAL A 121 11.02 -6.29 0.96
C VAL A 121 10.42 -4.90 0.84
N ILE A 122 9.16 -4.78 1.27
CA ILE A 122 8.49 -3.49 1.45
C ILE A 122 8.59 -3.11 2.92
N SER A 123 9.20 -1.97 3.24
CA SER A 123 9.11 -1.36 4.56
C SER A 123 8.06 -0.26 4.57
N TYR A 124 7.22 -0.24 5.60
CA TYR A 124 6.11 0.70 5.69
C TYR A 124 5.75 1.05 7.13
N GLY A 125 5.27 2.26 7.36
CA GLY A 125 4.71 2.69 8.63
C GLY A 125 3.22 2.40 8.73
N VAL A 126 2.74 2.05 9.92
CA VAL A 126 1.32 1.84 10.23
C VAL A 126 0.85 2.85 11.27
N ASN A 127 -0.21 3.59 10.93
CA ASN A 127 -0.88 4.60 11.74
C ASN A 127 0.05 5.64 12.38
N ASP A 128 1.20 5.92 11.74
CA ASP A 128 2.26 6.78 12.29
C ASP A 128 2.73 6.34 13.70
N CYS A 129 2.61 5.04 14.01
CA CYS A 129 2.87 4.48 15.33
C CYS A 129 4.05 3.51 15.32
N TYR A 130 4.17 2.68 14.29
CA TYR A 130 5.19 1.64 14.23
C TYR A 130 5.56 1.24 12.80
N PRO A 131 6.81 0.79 12.56
CA PRO A 131 7.23 0.25 11.28
C PRO A 131 6.85 -1.22 11.12
N ARG A 132 6.65 -1.67 9.88
CA ARG A 132 6.59 -3.09 9.49
C ARG A 132 7.39 -3.32 8.23
N MET A 133 7.69 -4.58 7.99
CA MET A 133 8.27 -5.06 6.76
C MET A 133 7.47 -6.28 6.30
N MET A 134 7.33 -6.43 4.99
CA MET A 134 6.78 -7.64 4.40
C MET A 134 7.56 -8.02 3.16
N MET A 135 7.63 -9.32 2.89
CA MET A 135 8.13 -9.82 1.62
C MET A 135 7.01 -9.92 0.60
N ILE A 136 7.32 -9.60 -0.65
CA ILE A 136 6.42 -9.70 -1.80
C ILE A 136 7.18 -10.25 -2.99
N GLU A 137 6.52 -11.08 -3.79
CA GLU A 137 7.05 -11.51 -5.07
C GLU A 137 7.07 -10.33 -6.05
N LYS A 138 8.19 -10.11 -6.75
CA LYS A 138 8.26 -9.08 -7.81
C LYS A 138 7.20 -9.32 -8.88
N ARG A 139 6.86 -10.59 -9.13
CA ARG A 139 5.78 -10.97 -10.04
C ARG A 139 4.42 -10.39 -9.64
N GLU A 140 4.07 -10.37 -8.35
CA GLU A 140 2.79 -9.80 -7.90
C GLU A 140 2.72 -8.30 -8.19
N ILE A 141 3.84 -7.59 -7.98
CA ILE A 141 3.93 -6.16 -8.31
C ILE A 141 3.79 -5.95 -9.82
N ALA A 142 4.43 -6.80 -10.64
CA ALA A 142 4.27 -6.77 -12.08
C ALA A 142 2.80 -6.98 -12.45
N GLU A 143 2.14 -8.04 -11.97
CA GLU A 143 0.72 -8.32 -12.22
C GLU A 143 -0.19 -7.12 -11.86
N MET A 144 0.13 -6.38 -10.79
CA MET A 144 -0.58 -5.14 -10.43
C MET A 144 -0.36 -3.98 -11.41
N LEU A 145 0.77 -3.94 -12.12
CA LEU A 145 1.12 -2.93 -13.13
C LEU A 145 0.61 -3.30 -14.54
N GLU A 146 0.41 -4.59 -14.82
CA GLU A 146 0.11 -5.15 -16.16
C GLU A 146 -1.35 -4.97 -16.64
N GLY A 147 -2.11 -4.03 -16.06
CA GLY A 147 -3.54 -3.81 -16.35
C GLY A 147 -3.92 -3.54 -17.82
N ASN A 148 -2.96 -3.45 -18.74
CA ASN A 148 -3.14 -3.22 -20.19
C ASN A 148 -2.52 -4.31 -21.10
N GLY A 149 -2.11 -5.48 -20.57
CA GLY A 149 -1.59 -6.61 -21.38
C GLY A 149 -0.12 -6.53 -21.79
N GLU A 150 0.62 -5.54 -21.29
CA GLU A 150 2.09 -5.50 -21.35
C GLU A 150 2.68 -6.32 -20.21
N ARG A 151 3.87 -6.94 -20.39
CA ARG A 151 4.57 -7.68 -19.32
C ARG A 151 5.81 -6.95 -18.83
N PHE A 152 5.91 -6.74 -17.52
CA PHE A 152 6.99 -5.98 -16.89
C PHE A 152 7.99 -6.86 -16.13
N SER A 153 9.24 -6.44 -16.10
CA SER A 153 10.30 -7.00 -15.25
C SER A 153 11.07 -5.88 -14.56
N PHE A 154 11.64 -6.17 -13.40
CA PHE A 154 12.33 -5.18 -12.58
C PHE A 154 13.73 -4.90 -13.14
N ALA A 155 14.08 -3.62 -13.19
CA ALA A 155 15.46 -3.19 -13.41
C ALA A 155 16.31 -3.54 -12.18
N GLY A 156 17.48 -4.15 -12.42
CA GLY A 156 18.45 -4.54 -11.38
C GLY A 156 19.17 -3.36 -10.75
#